data_AF-A0A842QZ71-F1
#
_entry.id   AF-A0A842QZ71-F1
#
_cell.length_a   1.000
_cell.length_b   1.000
_cell.length_c   1.000
_cell.angle_alpha   90.00
_cell.angle_beta   90.00
_cell.angle_gamma   90.00
#
_symmetry.space_group_name_H-M   'P 1'
#
loop_
_entity.id
_entity.type
_entity.pdbx_description
1 polymer ?
#
loop_
_entity_poly.entity_id
_entity_poly.type
_entity_poly.pdbx_seq_one_letter_code
_entity_poly.pdbx_strand_id
1 'polypeptide(L)'
;MGTNHARTPSHGSAVDDKWIEVLKRTTSHEIDQLQQRGFSRPFALSLLFQCANMIYEQYYQRERVPATIFKPMMQYLRNWTLIRDNLIPALDQVAITAKNFVNEEYASIVLDLARMYPFPDSSGRFPTLRHQGSGGLGDGDRIFLKSRLGRKPRSWTKLPIRHHPKERFPGEWKSAWGDQPHGLYSYPPEDIIEESFFDHLRKKTMSILQDRRVRILEFTSSLLDGIDVRETIRHLALQKLFVRESYPLKGKVGSVVIIFSDDDGTSIDENRIRNKDGNETRHDPVISGGTVERGERFPNKVTWWAEHEQESDMAFYGTPPSKNLIGPGIARIELGGVLSIYPPRGIPNVWTYFEPVAGKFTKAEILMLGAVEFSRETYIPVVSKQPPSKRLEAIAGRHGKTFVHVPIWTLSKEALEDVRFVHVLRNKRVRQYASEYIFL
;
A
#
# COMPACT_ATOMS: atom_id res chain seq x y z
N MET A 1 18.13 6.74 56.30
CA MET A 1 16.72 6.51 55.91
C MET A 1 16.46 7.24 54.62
N GLY A 2 15.91 6.57 53.60
CA GLY A 2 15.53 7.18 52.33
C GLY A 2 16.11 6.51 51.09
N THR A 3 15.84 5.23 50.86
CA THR A 3 16.08 4.58 49.57
C THR A 3 14.90 4.87 48.64
N ASN A 4 15.09 5.81 47.72
CA ASN A 4 14.15 6.08 46.63
C ASN A 4 13.95 4.80 45.79
N HIS A 5 12.80 4.16 45.96
CA HIS A 5 12.30 3.16 45.02
C HIS A 5 11.97 3.87 43.70
N ALA A 6 12.86 3.72 42.72
CA ALA A 6 12.57 4.05 41.33
C ALA A 6 11.40 3.16 40.88
N ARG A 7 10.21 3.77 40.81
CA ARG A 7 9.01 3.18 40.21
C ARG A 7 9.37 2.73 38.79
N THR A 8 9.24 1.45 38.51
CA THR A 8 9.14 0.93 37.14
C THR A 8 7.96 1.62 36.45
N PRO A 9 8.13 2.21 35.26
CA PRO A 9 7.02 2.84 34.56
C PRO A 9 6.11 1.73 34.02
N SER A 10 5.02 1.47 34.73
CA SER A 10 3.93 0.60 34.32
C SER A 10 2.91 1.38 33.48
N HIS A 11 3.30 1.84 32.28
CA HIS A 11 2.37 2.39 31.29
C HIS A 11 2.64 1.69 29.95
N GLY A 12 2.12 0.47 29.80
CA GLY A 12 1.88 -0.11 28.48
C GLY A 12 0.73 0.66 27.86
N SER A 13 1.00 1.34 26.73
CA SER A 13 -0.04 2.00 25.96
C SER A 13 -0.93 0.92 25.33
N ALA A 14 -2.24 1.17 25.16
CA ALA A 14 -3.15 0.19 24.54
C ALA A 14 -2.76 -0.26 23.11
N VAL A 15 -1.82 0.45 22.48
CA VAL A 15 -1.21 0.09 21.19
C VAL A 15 -0.15 -1.01 21.33
N ASP A 16 0.57 -1.04 22.47
CA ASP A 16 1.52 -2.11 22.77
C ASP A 16 0.78 -3.46 22.83
N ASP A 17 -0.47 -3.50 23.30
CA ASP A 17 -1.27 -4.73 23.34
C ASP A 17 -1.61 -5.29 21.94
N LYS A 18 -1.87 -4.45 20.94
CA LYS A 18 -2.26 -4.91 19.59
C LYS A 18 -1.12 -5.56 18.81
N TRP A 19 0.07 -4.96 18.83
CA TRP A 19 1.24 -5.57 18.19
C TRP A 19 1.72 -6.77 18.95
N ILE A 20 1.68 -6.71 20.28
CA ILE A 20 1.95 -7.86 21.11
C ILE A 20 0.94 -8.97 20.85
N GLU A 21 -0.32 -8.68 20.50
CA GLU A 21 -1.30 -9.71 20.13
C GLU A 21 -0.98 -10.35 18.77
N VAL A 22 -0.67 -9.55 17.75
CA VAL A 22 -0.19 -10.05 16.44
C VAL A 22 1.07 -10.88 16.63
N LEU A 23 2.03 -10.38 17.41
CA LEU A 23 3.24 -11.09 17.76
C LEU A 23 2.93 -12.35 18.56
N LYS A 24 2.09 -12.33 19.60
CA LYS A 24 1.73 -13.54 20.38
C LYS A 24 1.14 -14.64 19.51
N ARG A 25 0.27 -14.30 18.56
CA ARG A 25 -0.29 -15.26 17.58
C ARG A 25 0.82 -15.85 16.70
N THR A 26 1.75 -15.00 16.28
CA THR A 26 2.85 -15.31 15.36
C THR A 26 3.96 -16.10 16.06
N THR A 27 4.44 -15.62 17.21
CA THR A 27 5.42 -16.25 18.08
C THR A 27 4.92 -17.58 18.60
N SER A 28 3.64 -17.81 18.87
CA SER A 28 3.21 -19.18 19.26
C SER A 28 3.54 -20.20 18.17
N HIS A 29 3.20 -19.88 16.91
CA HIS A 29 3.46 -20.76 15.76
C HIS A 29 4.95 -20.82 15.37
N GLU A 30 5.66 -19.70 15.45
CA GLU A 30 7.07 -19.60 15.09
C GLU A 30 8.00 -20.09 16.22
N ILE A 31 7.61 -19.97 17.50
CA ILE A 31 8.29 -20.61 18.65
C ILE A 31 8.22 -22.12 18.48
N ASP A 32 7.08 -22.69 18.07
CA ASP A 32 6.99 -24.12 17.79
C ASP A 32 7.95 -24.53 16.64
N GLN A 33 8.12 -23.69 15.62
CA GLN A 33 9.11 -23.92 14.56
C GLN A 33 10.57 -23.72 15.04
N LEU A 34 10.84 -22.76 15.91
CA LEU A 34 12.13 -22.53 16.59
C LEU A 34 12.50 -23.68 17.54
N GLN A 35 11.50 -24.38 18.10
CA GLN A 35 11.71 -25.55 18.96
C GLN A 35 12.06 -26.79 18.13
N GLN A 36 11.50 -26.93 16.94
CA GLN A 36 11.76 -28.06 16.04
C GLN A 36 13.06 -27.91 15.23
N ARG A 37 13.48 -26.69 14.93
CA ARG A 37 14.73 -26.39 14.20
C ARG A 37 15.69 -25.66 15.13
N GLY A 38 16.87 -26.22 15.37
CA GLY A 38 17.90 -25.57 16.19
C GLY A 38 18.09 -24.09 15.82
N PHE A 39 18.14 -23.22 16.84
CA PHE A 39 18.24 -21.77 16.68
C PHE A 39 19.50 -21.38 15.90
N SER A 40 19.36 -21.06 14.61
CA SER A 40 20.45 -20.55 13.79
C SER A 40 20.31 -19.04 13.56
N ARG A 41 21.43 -18.31 13.50
CA ARG A 41 21.41 -16.84 13.38
C ARG A 41 20.81 -16.32 12.06
N PRO A 42 21.01 -16.96 10.89
CA PRO A 42 20.28 -16.61 9.68
C PRO A 42 18.77 -16.79 9.83
N PHE A 43 18.36 -17.80 10.60
CA PHE A 43 16.95 -18.06 10.90
C PHE A 43 16.34 -16.95 11.78
N ALA A 44 17.09 -16.43 12.75
CA ALA A 44 16.63 -15.31 13.58
C ALA A 44 16.39 -14.02 12.76
N LEU A 45 17.24 -13.73 11.79
CA LEU A 45 17.05 -12.58 10.89
C LEU A 45 15.88 -12.81 9.93
N SER A 46 15.74 -14.01 9.36
CA SER A 46 14.58 -14.31 8.51
C SER A 46 13.28 -14.23 9.31
N LEU A 47 13.29 -14.71 10.56
CA LEU A 47 12.15 -14.62 11.47
C LEU A 47 11.79 -13.16 11.74
N LEU A 48 12.77 -12.32 12.10
CA LEU A 48 12.57 -10.89 12.31
C LEU A 48 11.88 -10.24 11.10
N PHE A 49 12.35 -10.51 9.88
CA PHE A 49 11.75 -9.95 8.66
C PHE A 49 10.36 -10.53 8.38
N GLN A 50 10.09 -11.79 8.71
CA GLN A 50 8.77 -12.40 8.59
C GLN A 50 7.77 -11.78 9.55
N CYS A 51 8.11 -11.66 10.84
CA CYS A 51 7.27 -10.97 11.82
C CYS A 51 7.03 -9.52 11.41
N ALA A 52 8.08 -8.81 10.96
CA ALA A 52 7.95 -7.43 10.47
C ALA A 52 6.98 -7.34 9.28
N ASN A 53 7.07 -8.29 8.34
CA ASN A 53 6.20 -8.33 7.17
C ASN A 53 4.73 -8.59 7.54
N MET A 54 4.49 -9.44 8.54
CA MET A 54 3.14 -9.69 9.05
C MET A 54 2.55 -8.45 9.73
N ILE A 55 3.33 -7.73 10.52
CA ILE A 55 2.88 -6.46 11.14
C ILE A 55 2.63 -5.41 10.06
N TYR A 56 3.52 -5.30 9.08
CA TYR A 56 3.39 -4.40 7.96
C TYR A 56 2.07 -4.63 7.18
N GLU A 57 1.73 -5.90 6.95
CA GLU A 57 0.48 -6.28 6.29
C GLU A 57 -0.75 -6.08 7.17
N GLN A 58 -0.77 -6.68 8.36
CA GLN A 58 -1.99 -6.79 9.18
C GLN A 58 -2.30 -5.51 9.94
N TYR A 59 -1.28 -4.82 10.45
CA TYR A 59 -1.47 -3.64 11.27
C TYR A 59 -1.49 -2.36 10.44
N TYR A 60 -0.50 -2.19 9.56
CA TYR A 60 -0.40 -0.99 8.72
C TYR A 60 -1.21 -1.07 7.42
N GLN A 61 -1.82 -2.22 7.14
CA GLN A 61 -2.63 -2.43 5.93
C GLN A 61 -1.81 -2.10 4.66
N ARG A 62 -0.53 -2.51 4.66
CA ARG A 62 0.37 -2.41 3.49
C ARG A 62 0.37 -3.75 2.74
N GLU A 63 0.76 -3.76 1.47
CA GLU A 63 0.99 -5.02 0.78
C GLU A 63 2.19 -5.73 1.40
N ARG A 64 2.08 -7.05 1.45
CA ARG A 64 3.13 -7.91 1.95
C ARG A 64 4.36 -7.80 1.07
N VAL A 65 5.51 -7.50 1.68
CA VAL A 65 6.81 -7.47 0.99
C VAL A 65 7.05 -8.80 0.29
N PRO A 66 7.24 -8.81 -1.05
CA PRO A 66 7.43 -10.02 -1.81
C PRO A 66 8.66 -10.82 -1.38
N ALA A 67 8.55 -12.15 -1.40
CA ALA A 67 9.65 -13.03 -1.02
C ALA A 67 10.88 -12.90 -1.95
N THR A 68 10.68 -12.40 -3.16
CA THR A 68 11.74 -12.10 -4.14
C THR A 68 12.73 -11.04 -3.63
N ILE A 69 12.28 -10.12 -2.76
CA ILE A 69 13.13 -9.05 -2.17
C ILE A 69 13.97 -9.59 -1.00
N PHE A 70 13.50 -10.60 -0.27
CA PHE A 70 14.23 -11.10 0.91
C PHE A 70 15.60 -11.71 0.58
N LYS A 71 15.73 -12.41 -0.56
CA LYS A 71 17.01 -13.00 -0.97
C LYS A 71 18.10 -11.94 -1.21
N PRO A 72 17.90 -10.91 -2.07
CA PRO A 72 18.89 -9.86 -2.26
C PRO A 72 19.11 -9.04 -1.00
N MET A 73 18.08 -8.84 -0.17
CA MET A 73 18.20 -8.15 1.12
C MET A 73 19.15 -8.88 2.09
N MET A 74 19.00 -10.20 2.25
CA MET A 74 19.89 -11.04 3.07
C MET A 74 21.30 -11.11 2.50
N GLN A 75 21.43 -11.15 1.18
CA GLN A 75 22.70 -11.15 0.47
C GLN A 75 23.46 -9.82 0.69
N TYR A 76 22.75 -8.69 0.64
CA TYR A 76 23.31 -7.37 0.93
C TYR A 76 23.78 -7.28 2.38
N LEU A 77 22.93 -7.70 3.34
CA LEU A 77 23.26 -7.69 4.76
C LEU A 77 24.51 -8.55 5.06
N ARG A 78 24.59 -9.75 4.46
CA ARG A 78 25.77 -10.62 4.56
C ARG A 78 27.04 -9.94 4.05
N ASN A 79 26.98 -9.34 2.86
CA ASN A 79 28.15 -8.68 2.28
C ASN A 79 28.59 -7.48 3.14
N TRP A 80 27.65 -6.69 3.65
CA TRP A 80 27.97 -5.56 4.52
C TRP A 80 28.58 -6.01 5.86
N THR A 81 28.16 -7.15 6.40
CA THR A 81 28.77 -7.71 7.61
C THR A 81 30.22 -8.15 7.41
N LEU A 82 30.49 -8.80 6.28
CA LEU A 82 31.82 -9.25 5.92
C LEU A 82 32.76 -8.05 5.74
N ILE A 83 32.29 -6.97 5.10
CA ILE A 83 33.08 -5.74 4.92
C ILE A 83 33.47 -5.09 6.25
N ARG A 84 32.64 -5.21 7.30
CA ARG A 84 32.93 -4.65 8.63
C ARG A 84 33.69 -5.61 9.57
N ASP A 85 34.14 -6.75 9.05
CA ASP A 85 34.75 -7.85 9.84
C ASP A 85 33.90 -8.22 11.06
N ASN A 86 32.58 -8.17 10.89
CA ASN A 86 31.63 -8.52 11.93
C ASN A 86 31.05 -9.90 11.61
N LEU A 87 30.99 -10.76 12.63
CA LEU A 87 30.37 -12.09 12.50
C LEU A 87 28.85 -12.00 12.29
N ILE A 88 28.22 -10.89 12.68
CA ILE A 88 26.78 -10.68 12.73
C ILE A 88 26.48 -9.24 12.30
N PRO A 89 25.36 -9.00 11.58
CA PRO A 89 24.93 -7.64 11.29
C PRO A 89 24.63 -6.87 12.56
N ALA A 90 25.18 -5.66 12.61
CA ALA A 90 24.82 -4.70 13.63
C ALA A 90 23.40 -4.19 13.36
N LEU A 91 22.72 -3.73 14.42
CA LEU A 91 21.33 -3.29 14.36
C LEU A 91 21.12 -2.16 13.33
N ASP A 92 22.10 -1.27 13.19
CA ASP A 92 22.08 -0.20 12.19
C ASP A 92 22.08 -0.75 10.76
N GLN A 93 22.86 -1.78 10.49
CA GLN A 93 22.91 -2.43 9.18
C GLN A 93 21.58 -3.10 8.84
N VAL A 94 20.96 -3.78 9.80
CA VAL A 94 19.64 -4.42 9.63
C VAL A 94 18.58 -3.36 9.29
N ALA A 95 18.54 -2.27 10.07
CA ALA A 95 17.54 -1.22 9.90
C ALA A 95 17.73 -0.43 8.59
N ILE A 96 18.97 -0.07 8.24
CA ILE A 96 19.26 0.63 6.98
C ILE A 96 18.97 -0.26 5.77
N THR A 97 19.26 -1.56 5.87
CA THR A 97 18.93 -2.53 4.82
C THR A 97 17.41 -2.59 4.61
N ALA A 98 16.63 -2.69 5.69
CA ALA A 98 15.17 -2.67 5.61
C ALA A 98 14.64 -1.38 4.97
N LYS A 99 15.25 -0.22 5.28
CA LYS A 99 14.90 1.08 4.68
C LYS A 99 15.13 1.11 3.18
N ASN A 100 16.29 0.64 2.74
CA ASN A 100 16.71 0.74 1.34
C ASN A 100 15.96 -0.24 0.41
N PHE A 101 15.57 -1.41 0.93
CA PHE A 101 14.91 -2.44 0.12
C PHE A 101 13.39 -2.33 0.13
N VAL A 102 12.80 -1.76 1.17
CA VAL A 102 11.34 -1.60 1.31
C VAL A 102 11.01 -0.13 1.41
N ASN A 103 10.97 0.44 2.61
CA ASN A 103 10.80 1.87 2.84
C ASN A 103 11.13 2.24 4.30
N GLU A 104 11.02 3.53 4.64
CA GLU A 104 11.26 4.03 6.00
C GLU A 104 10.29 3.43 7.02
N GLU A 105 9.04 3.19 6.61
CA GLU A 105 7.99 2.61 7.46
C GLU A 105 8.35 1.19 7.91
N TYR A 106 8.68 0.30 6.97
CA TYR A 106 9.09 -1.08 7.25
C TYR A 106 10.37 -1.13 8.10
N ALA A 107 11.32 -0.23 7.84
CA ALA A 107 12.56 -0.14 8.62
C ALA A 107 12.33 0.18 10.09
N SER A 108 11.37 1.05 10.38
CA SER A 108 11.02 1.40 11.76
C SER A 108 10.37 0.24 12.51
N ILE A 109 9.52 -0.56 11.84
CA ILE A 109 8.94 -1.80 12.39
C ILE A 109 10.05 -2.79 12.73
N VAL A 110 10.98 -3.03 11.79
CA VAL A 110 12.12 -3.92 12.00
C VAL A 110 12.97 -3.45 13.17
N LEU A 111 13.22 -2.15 13.28
CA LEU A 111 13.99 -1.56 14.38
C LEU A 111 13.30 -1.75 15.74
N ASP A 112 11.98 -1.52 15.81
CA ASP A 112 11.20 -1.69 17.03
C ASP A 112 11.17 -3.16 17.46
N LEU A 113 10.94 -4.09 16.53
CA LEU A 113 11.01 -5.53 16.78
C LEU A 113 12.40 -5.99 17.25
N ALA A 114 13.45 -5.52 16.58
CA ALA A 114 14.83 -5.90 16.94
C ALA A 114 15.26 -5.33 18.31
N ARG A 115 14.58 -4.29 18.81
CA ARG A 115 14.79 -3.71 20.14
C ARG A 115 13.97 -4.39 21.24
N MET A 116 13.03 -5.27 20.90
CA MET A 116 12.23 -6.00 21.90
C MET A 116 13.14 -6.94 22.70
N TYR A 117 13.54 -6.49 23.90
CA TYR A 117 14.31 -7.27 24.85
C TYR A 117 13.80 -7.03 26.29
N PRO A 118 13.59 -8.07 27.12
CA PRO A 118 13.69 -9.48 26.77
C PRO A 118 12.60 -9.89 25.78
N PHE A 119 12.89 -10.88 24.93
CA PHE A 119 11.84 -11.50 24.12
C PHE A 119 10.79 -12.08 25.09
N PRO A 120 9.50 -11.79 24.90
CA PRO A 120 8.47 -12.24 25.84
C PRO A 120 8.36 -13.77 25.77
N ASP A 121 9.06 -14.46 26.68
CA ASP A 121 8.91 -15.89 26.87
C ASP A 121 7.66 -16.15 27.72
N SER A 122 6.56 -16.52 27.06
CA SER A 122 5.33 -16.96 27.73
C SER A 122 5.41 -18.40 28.25
N SER A 123 6.44 -19.17 27.85
CA SER A 123 6.54 -20.58 28.20
C SER A 123 7.09 -20.82 29.61
N GLY A 124 7.78 -19.83 30.19
CA GLY A 124 8.45 -19.97 31.50
C GLY A 124 9.54 -21.06 31.52
N ARG A 125 9.92 -21.59 30.36
CA ARG A 125 10.81 -22.75 30.20
C ARG A 125 12.26 -22.38 30.40
N PHE A 126 12.63 -21.12 30.16
CA PHE A 126 14.01 -20.67 30.24
C PHE A 126 14.24 -19.78 31.48
N PRO A 127 15.31 -20.01 32.25
CA PRO A 127 15.64 -19.15 33.37
C PRO A 127 15.99 -17.74 32.88
N THR A 128 15.36 -16.72 33.47
CA THR A 128 15.62 -15.32 33.11
C THR A 128 16.90 -14.84 33.79
N LEU A 129 18.00 -14.75 33.04
CA LEU A 129 19.26 -14.18 33.51
C LEU A 129 19.17 -12.65 33.56
N ARG A 130 19.26 -12.06 34.76
CA ARG A 130 19.39 -10.60 34.92
C ARG A 130 20.87 -10.23 34.92
N HIS A 131 21.31 -9.57 33.85
CA HIS A 131 22.68 -9.14 33.69
C HIS A 131 22.91 -7.73 34.24
N GLN A 132 23.93 -7.55 35.10
CA GLN A 132 24.45 -6.25 35.52
C GLN A 132 25.96 -6.22 35.29
N GLY A 133 26.40 -5.48 34.26
CA GLY A 133 27.84 -5.22 34.05
C GLY A 133 28.65 -6.43 33.60
N SER A 134 29.46 -7.02 34.48
CA SER A 134 30.32 -8.19 34.20
C SER A 134 29.83 -9.49 34.84
N GLY A 135 28.64 -9.46 35.44
CA GLY A 135 28.02 -10.62 36.04
C GLY A 135 26.50 -10.62 35.90
N GLY A 136 25.90 -11.77 36.11
CA GLY A 136 24.45 -11.94 36.15
C GLY A 136 24.03 -12.85 37.30
N LEU A 137 22.79 -12.68 37.75
CA LEU A 137 22.15 -13.61 38.67
C LEU A 137 21.27 -14.55 37.85
N GLY A 138 21.57 -15.86 37.92
CA GLY A 138 20.77 -16.92 37.33
C GLY A 138 20.47 -17.95 38.40
N ASP A 139 19.20 -18.16 38.71
CA ASP A 139 18.74 -19.22 39.62
C ASP A 139 19.46 -19.26 40.99
N GLY A 140 19.68 -18.08 41.59
CA GLY A 140 20.35 -17.93 42.88
C GLY A 140 21.88 -17.80 42.81
N ASP A 141 22.50 -18.20 41.71
CA ASP A 141 23.95 -18.19 41.54
C ASP A 141 24.47 -16.96 40.79
N ARG A 142 25.66 -16.48 41.21
CA ARG A 142 26.38 -15.39 40.56
C ARG A 142 27.26 -15.94 39.45
N ILE A 143 26.92 -15.61 38.21
CA ILE A 143 27.70 -15.98 37.03
C ILE A 143 28.54 -14.78 36.60
N PHE A 144 29.87 -14.94 36.50
CA PHE A 144 30.78 -13.92 35.98
C PHE A 144 31.08 -14.18 34.49
N LEU A 145 30.81 -13.19 33.64
CA LEU A 145 31.07 -13.27 32.20
C LEU A 145 32.37 -12.52 31.87
N LYS A 146 33.45 -13.27 31.64
CA LYS A 146 34.73 -12.68 31.20
C LYS A 146 34.80 -12.65 29.67
N SER A 147 34.63 -11.47 29.08
CA SER A 147 34.86 -11.26 27.64
C SER A 147 36.35 -11.44 27.32
N ARG A 148 36.71 -12.45 26.53
CA ARG A 148 38.08 -12.67 26.04
C ARG A 148 38.36 -12.02 24.69
N LEU A 149 37.34 -11.46 24.05
CA LEU A 149 37.46 -10.72 22.80
C LEU A 149 37.77 -9.24 23.10
N GLY A 150 38.73 -8.67 22.38
CA GLY A 150 39.02 -7.24 22.42
C GLY A 150 37.79 -6.45 22.02
N ARG A 151 37.42 -5.42 22.81
CA ARG A 151 36.28 -4.56 22.48
C ARG A 151 36.66 -3.69 21.28
N LYS A 152 36.04 -3.92 20.12
CA LYS A 152 36.08 -2.93 19.03
C LYS A 152 35.50 -1.60 19.55
N PRO A 153 36.07 -0.44 19.18
CA PRO A 153 35.51 0.85 19.55
C PRO A 153 34.07 0.96 19.03
N ARG A 154 33.16 1.41 19.89
CA ARG A 154 31.76 1.66 19.51
C ARG A 154 31.65 3.09 18.98
N SER A 155 31.16 3.24 17.75
CA SER A 155 30.78 4.54 17.20
C SER A 155 29.26 4.70 17.32
N TRP A 156 28.82 5.88 17.73
CA TRP A 156 27.41 6.25 17.61
C TRP A 156 27.10 6.54 16.14
N THR A 157 26.08 5.86 15.61
CA THR A 157 25.60 6.07 14.24
C THR A 157 24.24 6.74 14.30
N LYS A 158 24.06 7.87 13.60
CA LYS A 158 22.74 8.47 13.41
C LYS A 158 21.95 7.60 12.42
N LEU A 159 20.84 7.04 12.88
CA LEU A 159 19.94 6.29 12.02
C LEU A 159 18.97 7.25 11.33
N PRO A 160 18.92 7.29 9.99
CA PRO A 160 17.98 8.12 9.25
C PRO A 160 16.62 7.40 9.15
N ILE A 161 16.04 6.99 10.28
CA ILE A 161 14.76 6.28 10.34
C ILE A 161 13.90 6.99 11.36
N ARG A 162 12.78 7.54 10.89
CA ARG A 162 11.73 8.07 11.76
C ARG A 162 10.99 6.93 12.45
N HIS A 163 10.69 7.11 13.73
CA HIS A 163 9.82 6.19 14.46
C HIS A 163 8.37 6.46 14.11
N HIS A 164 7.55 5.41 14.16
CA HIS A 164 6.11 5.54 14.07
C HIS A 164 5.56 6.38 15.22
N PRO A 165 4.83 7.47 14.93
CA PRO A 165 4.16 8.21 15.98
C PRO A 165 3.07 7.32 16.61
N LYS A 166 2.99 7.37 17.94
CA LYS A 166 2.01 6.62 18.73
C LYS A 166 0.93 7.56 19.27
N GLU A 167 -0.25 7.01 19.51
CA GLU A 167 -1.26 7.68 20.33
C GLU A 167 -0.68 7.98 21.73
N ARG A 168 -0.87 9.21 22.20
CA ARG A 168 -0.50 9.63 23.56
C ARG A 168 -1.41 8.97 24.60
N PHE A 169 -2.67 8.78 24.25
CA PHE A 169 -3.67 8.07 25.05
C PHE A 169 -4.59 7.26 24.13
N PRO A 170 -5.10 6.09 24.59
CA PRO A 170 -5.95 5.24 23.76
C PRO A 170 -7.16 5.99 23.19
N GLY A 171 -7.31 5.99 21.86
CA GLY A 171 -8.41 6.64 21.16
C GLY A 171 -8.21 8.13 20.90
N GLU A 172 -7.01 8.68 21.12
CA GLU A 172 -6.66 10.06 20.75
C GLU A 172 -6.98 10.35 19.30
N TRP A 173 -6.55 9.49 18.37
CA TRP A 173 -6.74 9.74 16.95
C TRP A 173 -8.22 9.70 16.56
N LYS A 174 -8.99 8.79 17.16
CA LYS A 174 -10.45 8.72 16.97
C LYS A 174 -11.15 10.00 17.47
N SER A 175 -10.77 10.48 18.65
CA SER A 175 -11.28 11.75 19.20
C SER A 175 -10.88 12.95 18.34
N ALA A 176 -9.62 12.98 17.89
CA ALA A 176 -9.08 14.01 17.01
C ALA A 176 -9.63 13.95 15.58
N TRP A 177 -10.21 12.82 15.15
CA TRP A 177 -11.00 12.73 13.93
C TRP A 177 -12.42 13.28 14.15
N GLY A 178 -13.03 12.95 15.29
CA GLY A 178 -14.37 13.39 15.67
C GLY A 178 -15.49 12.87 14.77
N ASP A 179 -16.74 13.18 15.13
CA ASP A 179 -17.95 12.75 14.40
C ASP A 179 -18.43 13.78 13.37
N GLN A 180 -17.72 14.90 13.18
CA GLN A 180 -18.19 16.01 12.36
C GLN A 180 -17.89 15.79 10.86
N PRO A 181 -18.89 15.92 9.98
CA PRO A 181 -18.72 15.86 8.53
C PRO A 181 -18.16 17.19 8.03
N HIS A 182 -16.86 17.38 8.15
CA HIS A 182 -16.17 18.45 7.45
C HIS A 182 -15.38 17.86 6.28
N GLY A 183 -15.26 18.64 5.19
CA GLY A 183 -14.64 18.20 3.95
C GLY A 183 -13.28 17.54 4.18
N LEU A 184 -13.05 16.43 3.50
CA LEU A 184 -11.75 15.76 3.49
C LEU A 184 -10.78 16.60 2.64
N TYR A 185 -9.55 16.74 3.10
CA TYR A 185 -8.49 17.45 2.41
C TYR A 185 -7.38 16.48 2.01
N SER A 186 -6.74 16.76 0.89
CA SER A 186 -5.61 15.98 0.40
C SER A 186 -4.29 16.33 1.09
N TYR A 187 -3.30 15.45 0.91
CA TYR A 187 -1.92 15.68 1.31
C TYR A 187 -1.07 16.08 0.07
N PRO A 188 -0.62 17.34 -0.04
CA PRO A 188 -0.04 17.86 -1.30
C PRO A 188 1.13 17.06 -1.89
N PRO A 189 2.05 16.48 -1.10
CA PRO A 189 3.11 15.64 -1.65
C PRO A 189 2.60 14.34 -2.30
N GLU A 190 1.49 13.79 -1.82
CA GLU A 190 0.81 12.64 -2.42
C GLU A 190 0.07 13.03 -3.71
N ASP A 191 -0.56 14.21 -3.73
CA ASP A 191 -1.24 14.76 -4.92
C ASP A 191 -0.31 14.83 -6.15
N ILE A 192 0.97 15.17 -5.94
CA ILE A 192 1.98 15.20 -7.01
C ILE A 192 2.22 13.79 -7.60
N ILE A 193 2.22 12.76 -6.76
CA ILE A 193 2.41 11.36 -7.18
C ILE A 193 1.19 10.91 -7.97
N GLU A 194 -0.01 11.19 -7.47
CA GLU A 194 -1.28 10.87 -8.14
C GLU A 194 -1.39 11.55 -9.51
N GLU A 195 -1.10 12.85 -9.60
CA GLU A 195 -1.17 13.58 -10.87
C GLU A 195 -0.10 13.10 -11.86
N SER A 196 1.11 12.81 -11.39
CA SER A 196 2.16 12.22 -12.23
C SER A 196 1.71 10.87 -12.81
N PHE A 197 1.02 10.07 -12.01
CA PHE A 197 0.45 8.80 -12.45
C PHE A 197 -0.69 8.99 -13.46
N PHE A 198 -1.62 9.93 -13.22
CA PHE A 198 -2.69 10.24 -14.16
C PHE A 198 -2.14 10.76 -15.50
N ASP A 199 -1.11 11.61 -15.48
CA ASP A 199 -0.44 12.08 -16.69
C ASP A 199 0.26 10.94 -17.44
N HIS A 200 0.91 10.03 -16.71
CA HIS A 200 1.47 8.81 -17.31
C HIS A 200 0.39 7.98 -18.02
N LEU A 201 -0.79 7.80 -17.41
CA LEU A 201 -1.91 7.10 -18.03
C LEU A 201 -2.46 7.83 -19.26
N ARG A 202 -2.57 9.16 -19.23
CA ARG A 202 -2.97 9.96 -20.41
C ARG A 202 -2.01 9.74 -21.57
N LYS A 203 -0.69 9.82 -21.32
CA LYS A 203 0.37 9.58 -22.31
C LYS A 203 0.35 8.15 -22.85
N LYS A 204 0.25 7.14 -21.98
CA LYS A 204 0.16 5.72 -22.38
C LYS A 204 -1.06 5.47 -23.26
N THR A 205 -2.21 6.04 -22.89
CA THR A 205 -3.45 5.91 -23.66
C THR A 205 -3.33 6.58 -25.03
N MET A 206 -2.69 7.75 -25.09
CA MET A 206 -2.44 8.43 -26.35
C MET A 206 -1.58 7.54 -27.29
N SER A 207 -0.55 6.89 -26.76
CA SER A 207 0.25 5.92 -27.52
C SER A 207 -0.59 4.75 -28.05
N ILE A 208 -1.43 4.15 -27.20
CA ILE A 208 -2.31 3.04 -27.59
C ILE A 208 -3.26 3.46 -28.73
N LEU A 209 -3.80 4.68 -28.67
CA LEU A 209 -4.67 5.21 -29.72
C LEU A 209 -3.93 5.48 -31.02
N GLN A 210 -2.70 5.97 -30.95
CA GLN A 210 -1.85 6.21 -32.13
C GLN A 210 -1.51 4.88 -32.81
N ASP A 211 -1.12 3.87 -32.05
CA ASP A 211 -0.80 2.53 -32.56
C ASP A 211 -1.98 1.90 -33.31
N ARG A 212 -3.23 2.10 -32.84
CA ARG A 212 -4.44 1.63 -33.53
C ARG A 212 -4.68 2.31 -34.89
N ARG A 213 -4.06 3.46 -35.15
CA ARG A 213 -4.17 4.22 -36.40
C ARG A 213 -2.89 4.17 -37.24
N VAL A 214 -2.02 3.19 -36.99
CA VAL A 214 -0.89 2.90 -37.87
C VAL A 214 -1.32 1.87 -38.90
N ARG A 215 -1.13 2.20 -40.18
CA ARG A 215 -1.19 1.23 -41.28
C ARG A 215 0.21 0.86 -41.69
N ILE A 216 0.43 -0.43 -41.94
CA ILE A 216 1.67 -0.93 -42.49
C ILE A 216 1.43 -1.20 -43.97
N LEU A 217 2.22 -0.57 -44.82
CA LEU A 217 2.13 -0.65 -46.28
C LEU A 217 3.45 -1.18 -46.84
N GLU A 218 3.40 -1.80 -48.01
CA GLU A 218 4.61 -2.14 -48.76
C GLU A 218 5.30 -0.85 -49.23
N PHE A 219 6.61 -0.79 -49.08
CA PHE A 219 7.42 0.33 -49.57
C PHE A 219 7.33 0.38 -51.09
N THR A 220 6.95 1.55 -51.61
CA THR A 220 6.92 1.81 -53.04
C THR A 220 7.88 2.94 -53.40
N SER A 221 7.60 4.15 -52.95
CA SER A 221 8.36 5.36 -53.30
C SER A 221 8.65 6.30 -52.13
N SER A 222 7.97 6.14 -50.99
CA SER A 222 8.11 7.00 -49.82
C SER A 222 8.26 6.18 -48.55
N LEU A 223 9.07 6.68 -47.62
CA LEU A 223 9.24 6.10 -46.29
C LEU A 223 8.09 6.44 -45.32
N LEU A 224 7.15 7.30 -45.73
CA LEU A 224 6.03 7.78 -44.91
C LEU A 224 6.54 8.23 -43.52
N ASP A 225 6.06 7.62 -42.43
CA ASP A 225 6.48 7.94 -41.06
C ASP A 225 7.62 7.03 -40.55
N GLY A 226 8.15 6.15 -41.39
CA GLY A 226 9.31 5.31 -41.11
C GLY A 226 9.15 3.85 -41.56
N ILE A 227 10.26 3.10 -41.47
CA ILE A 227 10.29 1.67 -41.80
C ILE A 227 9.78 0.84 -40.62
N ASP A 228 8.88 -0.09 -40.88
CA ASP A 228 8.51 -1.13 -39.91
C ASP A 228 9.49 -2.30 -40.04
N VAL A 229 10.50 -2.30 -39.17
CA VAL A 229 11.56 -3.33 -39.14
C VAL A 229 10.97 -4.71 -38.84
N ARG A 230 9.95 -4.80 -37.98
CA ARG A 230 9.39 -6.10 -37.57
C ARG A 230 8.65 -6.74 -38.73
N GLU A 231 7.81 -5.98 -39.42
CA GLU A 231 7.06 -6.51 -40.57
C GLU A 231 7.97 -6.80 -41.77
N THR A 232 9.00 -5.96 -41.96
CA THR A 232 10.06 -6.19 -42.95
C THR A 232 10.81 -7.49 -42.69
N ILE A 233 11.23 -7.77 -41.45
CA ILE A 233 11.91 -9.02 -41.10
C ILE A 233 10.97 -10.22 -41.27
N ARG A 234 9.69 -10.09 -40.90
CA ARG A 234 8.70 -11.18 -41.07
C ARG A 234 8.57 -11.60 -42.54
N HIS A 235 8.69 -10.65 -43.46
CA HIS A 235 8.60 -10.86 -44.89
C HIS A 235 9.96 -10.82 -45.60
N LEU A 236 11.06 -11.05 -44.87
CA LEU A 236 12.41 -10.93 -45.43
C LEU A 236 12.63 -11.84 -46.66
N ALA A 237 11.99 -13.01 -46.68
CA ALA A 237 12.02 -13.93 -47.81
C ALA A 237 11.42 -13.36 -49.11
N LEU A 238 10.51 -12.38 -49.00
CA LEU A 238 9.90 -11.70 -50.14
C LEU A 238 10.77 -10.54 -50.66
N GLN A 239 11.86 -10.19 -49.96
CA GLN A 239 12.73 -9.04 -50.26
C GLN A 239 11.97 -7.71 -50.36
N LYS A 240 10.87 -7.58 -49.61
CA LYS A 240 10.02 -6.39 -49.58
C LYS A 240 10.23 -5.62 -48.28
N LEU A 241 10.31 -4.30 -48.41
CA LEU A 241 10.37 -3.38 -47.28
C LEU A 241 8.94 -2.95 -46.92
N PHE A 242 8.68 -2.76 -45.63
CA PHE A 242 7.39 -2.26 -45.15
C PHE A 242 7.56 -0.92 -44.44
N VAL A 243 6.65 0.01 -44.72
CA VAL A 243 6.63 1.37 -44.15
C VAL A 243 5.36 1.60 -43.37
N ARG A 244 5.44 2.45 -42.35
CA ARG A 244 4.33 2.80 -41.47
C ARG A 244 3.74 4.16 -41.86
N GLU A 245 2.42 4.23 -41.91
CA GLU A 245 1.65 5.45 -42.07
C GLU A 245 0.77 5.65 -40.83
N SER A 246 1.00 6.73 -40.09
CA SER A 246 0.26 7.09 -38.90
C SER A 246 -0.72 8.23 -39.20
N TYR A 247 -1.99 8.02 -38.85
CA TYR A 247 -2.99 9.07 -39.01
C TYR A 247 -3.14 9.88 -37.72
N PRO A 248 -3.09 11.22 -37.78
CA PRO A 248 -3.25 12.04 -36.59
C PRO A 248 -4.61 11.79 -35.94
N LEU A 249 -4.61 11.68 -34.61
CA LEU A 249 -5.82 11.54 -33.82
C LEU A 249 -6.58 12.86 -33.79
N LYS A 250 -7.92 12.79 -33.96
CA LYS A 250 -8.80 13.93 -33.74
C LYS A 250 -9.27 13.88 -32.29
N GLY A 251 -8.83 14.83 -31.46
CA GLY A 251 -9.15 14.91 -30.04
C GLY A 251 -7.98 14.51 -29.14
N LYS A 252 -8.00 14.95 -27.89
CA LYS A 252 -6.99 14.60 -26.88
C LYS A 252 -7.53 13.60 -25.88
N VAL A 253 -6.64 13.18 -24.98
CA VAL A 253 -6.95 12.35 -23.82
C VAL A 253 -7.05 13.29 -22.62
N GLY A 254 -8.14 13.21 -21.86
CA GLY A 254 -8.40 14.13 -20.74
C GLY A 254 -8.59 13.40 -19.42
N SER A 255 -9.85 13.25 -19.04
CA SER A 255 -10.24 12.67 -17.75
C SER A 255 -9.90 11.18 -17.68
N VAL A 256 -9.38 10.73 -16.54
CA VAL A 256 -8.94 9.36 -16.30
C VAL A 256 -9.87 8.71 -15.30
N VAL A 257 -10.27 7.46 -15.56
CA VAL A 257 -11.02 6.63 -14.61
C VAL A 257 -10.20 5.40 -14.28
N ILE A 258 -10.03 5.10 -13.00
CA ILE A 258 -9.38 3.88 -12.52
C ILE A 258 -10.33 3.16 -11.58
N ILE A 259 -10.61 1.89 -11.87
CA ILE A 259 -11.45 1.02 -11.07
C ILE A 259 -10.61 -0.14 -10.55
N PHE A 260 -10.34 -0.15 -9.25
CA PHE A 260 -9.58 -1.19 -8.56
C PHE A 260 -10.47 -2.38 -8.17
N SER A 261 -11.68 -2.06 -7.67
CA SER A 261 -12.69 -3.03 -7.26
C SER A 261 -14.07 -2.52 -7.59
N ASP A 262 -14.81 -3.32 -8.35
CA ASP A 262 -16.26 -3.21 -8.42
C ASP A 262 -16.80 -3.67 -7.06
N ASP A 263 -17.58 -2.82 -6.40
CA ASP A 263 -18.14 -3.12 -5.07
C ASP A 263 -19.34 -4.06 -5.21
N ASP A 264 -19.09 -5.29 -5.67
CA ASP A 264 -20.14 -6.25 -6.06
C ASP A 264 -20.85 -6.92 -4.87
N GLY A 265 -20.77 -6.35 -3.65
CA GLY A 265 -21.40 -6.90 -2.44
C GLY A 265 -20.96 -8.32 -2.07
N THR A 266 -19.92 -8.83 -2.72
CA THR A 266 -19.36 -10.18 -2.57
C THR A 266 -17.94 -10.08 -2.05
N SER A 267 -17.77 -9.53 -0.86
CA SER A 267 -16.57 -9.82 -0.08
C SER A 267 -16.58 -11.32 0.27
N ILE A 268 -15.92 -12.12 -0.55
CA ILE A 268 -15.43 -13.42 -0.12
C ILE A 268 -14.30 -13.11 0.86
N ASP A 269 -14.55 -13.34 2.16
CA ASP A 269 -13.48 -13.44 3.15
C ASP A 269 -12.57 -14.60 2.74
N GLU A 270 -11.47 -14.32 2.04
CA GLU A 270 -10.46 -15.31 1.66
C GLU A 270 -9.67 -15.86 2.87
N ASN A 271 -9.99 -15.40 4.09
CA ASN A 271 -9.41 -15.92 5.34
C ASN A 271 -10.18 -17.09 5.98
N ARG A 272 -11.15 -17.70 5.28
CA ARG A 272 -11.71 -18.99 5.72
C ARG A 272 -10.76 -20.12 5.30
N ILE A 273 -9.81 -20.42 6.19
CA ILE A 273 -8.97 -21.62 6.17
C ILE A 273 -9.82 -22.83 5.76
N ARG A 274 -9.52 -23.42 4.60
CA ARG A 274 -10.03 -24.74 4.22
C ARG A 274 -9.44 -25.75 5.21
N ASN A 275 -10.25 -26.22 6.14
CA ASN A 275 -9.91 -27.44 6.87
C ASN A 275 -9.77 -28.57 5.85
N LYS A 276 -8.68 -29.33 5.96
CA LYS A 276 -8.31 -30.40 5.03
C LYS A 276 -9.12 -31.70 5.20
N ASP A 277 -10.11 -31.71 6.08
CA ASP A 277 -10.89 -32.89 6.39
C ASP A 277 -12.31 -32.68 5.89
N GLY A 278 -12.67 -33.40 4.83
CA GLY A 278 -13.98 -33.34 4.16
C GLY A 278 -15.12 -33.93 4.99
N ASN A 279 -15.34 -33.44 6.20
CA ASN A 279 -16.49 -33.77 7.04
C ASN A 279 -17.25 -32.51 7.43
N GLU A 280 -18.47 -32.38 6.91
CA GLU A 280 -19.45 -31.36 7.32
C GLU A 280 -20.02 -31.71 8.69
N THR A 281 -19.42 -31.20 9.77
CA THR A 281 -20.14 -31.07 11.04
C THR A 281 -21.09 -29.89 10.96
N ARG A 282 -22.38 -30.18 10.78
CA ARG A 282 -23.50 -29.27 11.01
C ARG A 282 -23.52 -28.90 12.49
N HIS A 283 -22.88 -27.79 12.84
CA HIS A 283 -23.30 -27.01 13.99
C HIS A 283 -24.29 -25.97 13.47
N ASP A 284 -25.57 -26.25 13.67
CA ASP A 284 -26.62 -25.26 13.46
C ASP A 284 -26.31 -24.03 14.32
N PRO A 285 -26.29 -22.82 13.75
CA PRO A 285 -26.12 -21.63 14.57
C PRO A 285 -27.40 -21.45 15.39
N VAL A 286 -27.25 -21.39 16.71
CA VAL A 286 -28.31 -20.94 17.61
C VAL A 286 -28.70 -19.52 17.18
N ILE A 287 -29.88 -19.41 16.59
CA ILE A 287 -30.47 -18.17 16.12
C ILE A 287 -30.97 -17.40 17.35
N SER A 288 -30.24 -16.35 17.75
CA SER A 288 -30.86 -15.15 18.31
C SER A 288 -30.83 -14.08 17.22
N GLY A 289 -32.01 -13.57 16.88
CA GLY A 289 -32.27 -12.75 15.70
C GLY A 289 -31.33 -11.54 15.56
N GLY A 290 -30.55 -11.57 14.50
CA GLY A 290 -29.78 -10.44 13.98
C GLY A 290 -29.35 -10.78 12.57
N THR A 291 -30.02 -10.21 11.57
CA THR A 291 -29.54 -10.19 10.19
C THR A 291 -28.11 -9.66 10.20
N VAL A 292 -27.13 -10.49 9.84
CA VAL A 292 -25.76 -10.00 9.56
C VAL A 292 -25.88 -9.18 8.28
N GLU A 293 -26.10 -7.88 8.41
CA GLU A 293 -26.01 -6.95 7.29
C GLU A 293 -24.61 -7.08 6.70
N ARG A 294 -24.51 -7.60 5.47
CA ARG A 294 -23.28 -7.52 4.68
C ARG A 294 -23.05 -6.05 4.38
N GLY A 295 -22.27 -5.38 5.22
CA GLY A 295 -21.90 -3.99 5.02
C GLY A 295 -21.15 -3.79 3.70
N GLU A 296 -21.50 -2.73 2.98
CA GLU A 296 -20.80 -2.27 1.78
C GLU A 296 -19.31 -2.04 2.08
N ARG A 297 -18.40 -2.52 1.22
CA ARG A 297 -16.95 -2.40 1.47
C ARG A 297 -16.46 -0.96 1.29
N PHE A 298 -17.00 -0.25 0.30
CA PHE A 298 -16.54 1.10 -0.06
C PHE A 298 -17.66 2.16 0.04
N PRO A 299 -18.24 2.41 1.23
CA PRO A 299 -19.38 3.31 1.40
C PRO A 299 -19.02 4.80 1.27
N ASN A 300 -17.74 5.16 1.40
CA ASN A 300 -17.31 6.55 1.40
C ASN A 300 -17.26 7.09 -0.02
N LYS A 301 -18.16 8.01 -0.36
CA LYS A 301 -18.29 8.64 -1.68
C LYS A 301 -17.93 10.11 -1.58
N VAL A 302 -16.93 10.55 -2.33
CA VAL A 302 -16.38 11.90 -2.19
C VAL A 302 -16.11 12.53 -3.55
N THR A 303 -16.33 13.83 -3.64
CA THR A 303 -15.83 14.69 -4.72
C THR A 303 -14.88 15.72 -4.10
N TRP A 304 -13.68 15.80 -4.65
CA TRP A 304 -12.61 16.72 -4.28
C TRP A 304 -12.37 17.71 -5.41
N TRP A 305 -12.13 18.96 -5.04
CA TRP A 305 -11.85 20.03 -5.98
C TRP A 305 -10.38 20.39 -5.90
N ALA A 306 -9.80 20.65 -7.07
CA ALA A 306 -8.44 21.14 -7.17
C ALA A 306 -8.29 22.46 -6.40
N GLU A 307 -7.24 22.56 -5.58
CA GLU A 307 -6.81 23.82 -4.95
C GLU A 307 -5.88 24.61 -5.88
N HIS A 308 -5.21 23.92 -6.81
CA HIS A 308 -4.24 24.49 -7.75
C HIS A 308 -4.56 24.13 -9.22
N GLU A 309 -4.15 24.98 -10.17
CA GLU A 309 -4.42 24.75 -11.61
C GLU A 309 -3.76 23.49 -12.19
N GLN A 310 -2.74 22.97 -11.50
CA GLN A 310 -2.01 21.76 -11.89
C GLN A 310 -2.62 20.48 -11.30
N GLU A 311 -3.69 20.60 -10.49
CA GLU A 311 -4.41 19.48 -9.89
C GLU A 311 -5.68 19.17 -10.67
N SER A 312 -6.14 17.93 -10.60
CA SER A 312 -7.43 17.52 -11.17
C SER A 312 -8.56 17.72 -10.16
N ASP A 313 -9.76 18.00 -10.65
CA ASP A 313 -10.96 17.71 -9.84
C ASP A 313 -11.13 16.18 -9.77
N MET A 314 -11.39 15.65 -8.59
CA MET A 314 -11.45 14.21 -8.36
C MET A 314 -12.80 13.76 -7.81
N ALA A 315 -13.20 12.55 -8.12
CA ALA A 315 -14.28 11.87 -7.43
C ALA A 315 -13.93 10.39 -7.24
N PHE A 316 -14.20 9.84 -6.06
CA PHE A 316 -13.87 8.45 -5.77
C PHE A 316 -14.83 7.84 -4.77
N TYR A 317 -14.84 6.51 -4.74
CA TYR A 317 -15.45 5.75 -3.67
C TYR A 317 -14.39 4.87 -2.99
N GLY A 318 -14.46 4.73 -1.67
CA GLY A 318 -13.43 4.06 -0.90
C GLY A 318 -13.89 3.61 0.49
N THR A 319 -12.96 3.06 1.26
CA THR A 319 -13.22 2.68 2.65
C THR A 319 -13.49 3.91 3.52
N PRO A 320 -14.26 3.79 4.61
CA PRO A 320 -14.49 4.92 5.51
C PRO A 320 -13.17 5.34 6.20
N PRO A 321 -12.88 6.65 6.33
CA PRO A 321 -11.66 7.15 6.97
C PRO A 321 -11.47 6.64 8.41
N SER A 322 -12.57 6.42 9.13
CA SER A 322 -12.56 5.88 10.49
C SER A 322 -11.99 4.47 10.62
N LYS A 323 -11.85 3.72 9.52
CA LYS A 323 -11.33 2.35 9.50
C LYS A 323 -9.82 2.29 9.73
N ASN A 324 -9.07 3.29 9.27
CA ASN A 324 -7.61 3.30 9.35
C ASN A 324 -7.09 4.72 9.63
N LEU A 325 -7.12 5.09 10.91
CA LEU A 325 -6.52 6.32 11.40
C LEU A 325 -5.05 6.09 11.66
N ILE A 326 -4.19 6.93 11.07
CA ILE A 326 -2.74 6.83 11.22
C ILE A 326 -2.15 7.98 12.03
N GLY A 327 -2.97 8.97 12.39
CA GLY A 327 -2.56 10.14 13.17
C GLY A 327 -3.76 11.02 13.56
N PRO A 328 -3.53 12.06 14.38
CA PRO A 328 -4.60 12.96 14.81
C PRO A 328 -5.13 13.77 13.63
N GLY A 329 -6.34 13.41 13.16
CA GLY A 329 -6.95 14.03 11.98
C GLY A 329 -6.37 13.53 10.65
N ILE A 330 -5.69 12.38 10.63
CA ILE A 330 -5.09 11.77 9.43
C ILE A 330 -5.61 10.33 9.30
N ALA A 331 -6.18 10.01 8.16
CA ALA A 331 -6.62 8.66 7.83
C ALA A 331 -6.03 8.21 6.51
N ARG A 332 -5.82 6.91 6.36
CA ARG A 332 -5.45 6.28 5.09
C ARG A 332 -6.65 5.50 4.58
N ILE A 333 -7.09 5.76 3.35
CA ILE A 333 -8.24 5.09 2.76
C ILE A 333 -7.82 4.23 1.59
N GLU A 334 -8.52 3.11 1.40
CA GLU A 334 -8.40 2.27 0.21
C GLU A 334 -9.49 2.69 -0.80
N LEU A 335 -9.07 3.05 -2.00
CA LEU A 335 -9.96 3.40 -3.10
C LEU A 335 -10.49 2.14 -3.79
N GLY A 336 -11.81 2.11 -4.02
CA GLY A 336 -12.44 1.14 -4.91
C GLY A 336 -12.39 1.61 -6.36
N GLY A 337 -12.51 2.92 -6.59
CA GLY A 337 -12.32 3.54 -7.89
C GLY A 337 -12.25 5.07 -7.79
N VAL A 338 -11.59 5.69 -8.76
CA VAL A 338 -11.30 7.13 -8.82
C VAL A 338 -11.47 7.68 -10.23
N LEU A 339 -12.00 8.89 -10.30
CA LEU A 339 -12.12 9.75 -11.47
C LEU A 339 -11.22 10.95 -11.24
N SER A 340 -10.36 11.25 -12.20
CA SER A 340 -9.56 12.48 -12.28
C SER A 340 -10.01 13.28 -13.52
N ILE A 341 -10.40 14.54 -13.32
CA ILE A 341 -10.81 15.47 -14.37
C ILE A 341 -9.79 16.59 -14.47
N TYR A 342 -9.05 16.58 -15.57
CA TYR A 342 -8.05 17.59 -15.90
C TYR A 342 -8.35 18.23 -17.26
N PRO A 343 -8.15 19.55 -17.43
CA PRO A 343 -7.82 20.54 -16.39
C PRO A 343 -8.95 20.74 -15.37
N PRO A 344 -8.69 21.29 -14.17
CA PRO A 344 -9.71 21.49 -13.14
C PRO A 344 -10.74 22.54 -13.57
N ARG A 345 -12.00 22.34 -13.20
CA ARG A 345 -13.13 23.20 -13.65
C ARG A 345 -14.18 23.48 -12.58
N GLY A 346 -14.03 22.95 -11.37
CA GLY A 346 -15.05 23.06 -10.33
C GLY A 346 -16.30 22.23 -10.66
N ILE A 347 -16.11 20.93 -10.94
CA ILE A 347 -17.23 20.02 -11.25
C ILE A 347 -18.25 19.96 -10.11
N PRO A 348 -19.55 19.74 -10.38
CA PRO A 348 -20.51 19.47 -9.31
C PRO A 348 -20.14 18.17 -8.58
N ASN A 349 -20.65 18.00 -7.35
CA ASN A 349 -20.51 16.73 -6.64
C ASN A 349 -21.12 15.61 -7.50
N VAL A 350 -20.26 14.71 -8.00
CA VAL A 350 -20.63 13.66 -8.96
C VAL A 350 -21.70 12.74 -8.37
N TRP A 351 -21.59 12.44 -7.08
CA TRP A 351 -22.48 11.52 -6.39
C TRP A 351 -23.89 12.08 -6.23
N THR A 352 -24.01 13.37 -5.90
CA THR A 352 -25.30 14.05 -5.82
C THR A 352 -25.87 14.33 -7.21
N TYR A 353 -25.02 14.71 -8.17
CA TYR A 353 -25.44 15.01 -9.54
C TYR A 353 -26.11 13.80 -10.22
N PHE A 354 -25.54 12.59 -10.04
CA PHE A 354 -26.09 11.35 -10.59
C PHE A 354 -27.02 10.58 -9.63
N GLU A 355 -27.37 11.13 -8.47
CA GLU A 355 -28.29 10.52 -7.52
C GLU A 355 -29.63 10.07 -8.16
N PRO A 356 -30.27 10.85 -9.06
CA PRO A 356 -31.52 10.44 -9.71
C PRO A 356 -31.42 9.16 -10.55
N VAL A 357 -30.21 8.78 -10.97
CA VAL A 357 -29.95 7.58 -11.78
C VAL A 357 -29.09 6.54 -11.07
N ALA A 358 -28.64 6.80 -9.84
CA ALA A 358 -27.71 5.94 -9.10
C ALA A 358 -28.23 4.51 -8.90
N GLY A 359 -29.56 4.30 -8.78
CA GLY A 359 -30.15 2.97 -8.70
C GLY A 359 -30.04 2.11 -9.98
N LYS A 360 -29.55 2.67 -11.10
CA LYS A 360 -29.43 1.99 -12.40
C LYS A 360 -27.98 1.72 -12.83
N PHE A 361 -27.01 2.18 -12.03
CA PHE A 361 -25.59 2.15 -12.34
C PHE A 361 -24.79 1.82 -11.09
N THR A 362 -23.67 1.11 -11.24
CA THR A 362 -22.75 0.90 -10.10
C THR A 362 -21.96 2.19 -9.80
N LYS A 363 -21.29 2.26 -8.64
CA LYS A 363 -20.43 3.41 -8.31
C LYS A 363 -19.30 3.62 -9.32
N ALA A 364 -18.72 2.53 -9.83
CA ALA A 364 -17.73 2.57 -10.90
C ALA A 364 -18.32 3.18 -12.18
N GLU A 365 -19.54 2.78 -12.55
CA GLU A 365 -20.24 3.34 -13.71
C GLU A 365 -20.60 4.83 -13.50
N ILE A 366 -20.98 5.25 -12.28
CA ILE A 366 -21.21 6.66 -11.95
C ILE A 366 -19.95 7.51 -12.18
N LEU A 367 -18.76 7.02 -11.81
CA LEU A 367 -17.50 7.69 -12.12
C LEU A 367 -17.28 7.80 -13.64
N MET A 368 -17.58 6.75 -14.40
CA MET A 368 -17.49 6.80 -15.86
C MET A 368 -18.49 7.78 -16.49
N LEU A 369 -19.71 7.88 -15.95
CA LEU A 369 -20.70 8.89 -16.35
C LEU A 369 -20.20 10.31 -16.04
N GLY A 370 -19.59 10.51 -14.87
CA GLY A 370 -18.93 11.78 -14.52
C GLY A 370 -17.81 12.14 -15.50
N ALA A 371 -17.01 11.17 -15.93
CA ALA A 371 -16.01 11.38 -16.97
C ALA A 371 -16.65 11.81 -18.30
N VAL A 372 -17.74 11.16 -18.72
CA VAL A 372 -18.42 11.47 -19.98
C VAL A 372 -19.02 12.88 -19.95
N GLU A 373 -19.67 13.25 -18.85
CA GLU A 373 -20.37 14.52 -18.71
C GLU A 373 -19.42 15.70 -18.56
N PHE A 374 -18.39 15.55 -17.71
CA PHE A 374 -17.56 16.69 -17.29
C PHE A 374 -16.22 16.79 -18.02
N SER A 375 -15.77 15.74 -18.74
CA SER A 375 -14.53 15.82 -19.51
C SER A 375 -14.66 16.74 -20.72
N ARG A 376 -13.62 17.53 -21.00
CA ARG A 376 -13.52 18.30 -22.25
C ARG A 376 -13.12 17.42 -23.42
N GLU A 377 -12.21 16.50 -23.16
CA GLU A 377 -11.52 15.77 -24.20
C GLU A 377 -12.33 14.55 -24.67
N THR A 378 -12.05 14.09 -25.87
CA THR A 378 -12.80 13.01 -26.53
C THR A 378 -12.51 11.65 -25.90
N TYR A 379 -11.23 11.39 -25.60
CA TYR A 379 -10.79 10.09 -25.14
C TYR A 379 -10.66 10.04 -23.62
N ILE A 380 -11.30 9.05 -23.02
CA ILE A 380 -11.33 8.83 -21.57
C ILE A 380 -10.65 7.49 -21.29
N PRO A 381 -9.41 7.46 -20.74
CA PRO A 381 -8.79 6.23 -20.29
C PRO A 381 -9.61 5.61 -19.17
N VAL A 382 -9.89 4.32 -19.29
CA VAL A 382 -10.52 3.52 -18.24
C VAL A 382 -9.58 2.38 -17.87
N VAL A 383 -8.95 2.49 -16.70
CA VAL A 383 -8.12 1.44 -16.13
C VAL A 383 -9.02 0.54 -15.28
N SER A 384 -9.22 -0.70 -15.70
CA SER A 384 -10.12 -1.63 -14.99
C SER A 384 -9.80 -3.08 -15.34
N LYS A 385 -10.31 -4.01 -14.54
CA LYS A 385 -10.23 -5.46 -14.83
C LYS A 385 -11.01 -5.82 -16.10
N GLN A 386 -12.22 -5.30 -16.22
CA GLN A 386 -13.11 -5.54 -17.35
C GLN A 386 -13.34 -4.25 -18.15
N PRO A 387 -13.49 -4.32 -19.49
CA PRO A 387 -13.80 -3.15 -20.29
C PRO A 387 -15.17 -2.55 -19.91
N PRO A 388 -15.41 -1.25 -20.19
CA PRO A 388 -16.72 -0.64 -20.00
C PRO A 388 -17.84 -1.42 -20.69
N SER A 389 -19.03 -1.40 -20.08
CA SER A 389 -20.19 -2.09 -20.66
C SER A 389 -20.62 -1.43 -21.97
N LYS A 390 -21.17 -2.21 -22.92
CA LYS A 390 -21.69 -1.68 -24.20
C LYS A 390 -22.73 -0.57 -24.02
N ARG A 391 -23.48 -0.63 -22.91
CA ARG A 391 -24.44 0.41 -22.52
C ARG A 391 -23.72 1.72 -22.24
N LEU A 392 -22.64 1.70 -21.48
CA LEU A 392 -21.81 2.88 -21.21
C LEU A 392 -21.11 3.40 -22.45
N GLU A 393 -20.57 2.52 -23.31
CA GLU A 393 -19.98 2.93 -24.59
C GLU A 393 -20.99 3.65 -25.49
N ALA A 394 -22.24 3.18 -25.53
CA ALA A 394 -23.31 3.83 -26.27
C ALA A 394 -23.68 5.21 -25.71
N ILE A 395 -23.68 5.37 -24.38
CA ILE A 395 -23.88 6.67 -23.72
C ILE A 395 -22.73 7.61 -24.07
N ALA A 396 -21.48 7.16 -23.89
CA ALA A 396 -20.29 7.95 -24.22
C ALA A 396 -20.30 8.42 -25.69
N GLY A 397 -20.64 7.53 -26.62
CA GLY A 397 -20.73 7.84 -28.05
C GLY A 397 -21.74 8.95 -28.36
N ARG A 398 -22.90 8.98 -27.68
CA ARG A 398 -23.90 10.06 -27.82
C ARG A 398 -23.38 11.42 -27.35
N HIS A 399 -22.45 11.43 -26.40
CA HIS A 399 -21.79 12.63 -25.90
C HIS A 399 -20.48 12.96 -26.67
N GLY A 400 -20.21 12.26 -27.78
CA GLY A 400 -18.98 12.45 -28.55
C GLY A 400 -17.71 12.03 -27.80
N LYS A 401 -17.85 11.12 -26.83
CA LYS A 401 -16.75 10.57 -26.02
C LYS A 401 -16.45 9.13 -26.40
N THR A 402 -15.23 8.69 -26.11
CA THR A 402 -14.80 7.31 -26.35
C THR A 402 -13.97 6.83 -25.17
N PHE A 403 -14.42 5.74 -24.55
CA PHE A 403 -13.62 5.07 -23.54
C PHE A 403 -12.48 4.30 -24.19
N VAL A 404 -11.31 4.37 -23.58
CA VAL A 404 -10.14 3.60 -23.98
C VAL A 404 -9.77 2.69 -22.83
N HIS A 405 -10.13 1.41 -22.94
CA HIS A 405 -9.83 0.42 -21.92
C HIS A 405 -8.33 0.14 -21.86
N VAL A 406 -7.76 0.32 -20.68
CA VAL A 406 -6.37 -0.04 -20.34
C VAL A 406 -6.45 -1.11 -19.26
N PRO A 407 -6.14 -2.38 -19.56
CA PRO A 407 -6.29 -3.42 -18.56
C PRO A 407 -5.37 -3.22 -17.36
N ILE A 408 -5.88 -3.41 -16.15
CA ILE A 408 -5.16 -3.10 -14.91
C ILE A 408 -3.83 -3.84 -14.76
N TRP A 409 -3.73 -5.07 -15.28
CA TRP A 409 -2.50 -5.88 -15.24
C TRP A 409 -1.37 -5.36 -16.15
N THR A 410 -1.65 -4.36 -16.99
CA THR A 410 -0.62 -3.72 -17.83
C THR A 410 0.19 -2.67 -17.07
N LEU A 411 -0.16 -2.39 -15.82
CA LEU A 411 0.49 -1.43 -14.95
C LEU A 411 1.27 -2.19 -13.87
N SER A 412 2.38 -1.60 -13.40
CA SER A 412 3.15 -2.14 -12.28
C SER A 412 2.31 -2.15 -11.02
N LYS A 413 2.49 -3.17 -10.18
CA LYS A 413 1.78 -3.27 -8.91
C LYS A 413 2.11 -2.09 -8.01
N GLU A 414 3.39 -1.74 -7.89
CA GLU A 414 3.85 -0.64 -7.02
C GLU A 414 3.12 0.66 -7.36
N ALA A 415 3.12 1.06 -8.64
CA ALA A 415 2.43 2.28 -9.07
C ALA A 415 0.91 2.25 -8.86
N LEU A 416 0.27 1.07 -8.90
CA LEU A 416 -1.15 0.95 -8.56
C LEU A 416 -1.40 1.10 -7.06
N GLU A 417 -0.47 0.67 -6.21
CA GLU A 417 -0.59 0.81 -4.77
C GLU A 417 -0.51 2.27 -4.34
N ASP A 418 0.43 3.02 -4.92
CA ASP A 418 0.67 4.43 -4.65
C ASP A 418 -0.56 5.31 -4.90
N VAL A 419 -1.44 4.92 -5.83
CA VAL A 419 -2.68 5.65 -6.12
C VAL A 419 -3.95 4.96 -5.60
N ARG A 420 -3.86 3.73 -5.10
CA ARG A 420 -5.00 3.00 -4.52
C ARG A 420 -5.20 3.37 -3.06
N PHE A 421 -4.12 3.65 -2.34
CA PHE A 421 -4.18 4.03 -0.93
C PHE A 421 -3.78 5.47 -0.77
N VAL A 422 -4.72 6.31 -0.35
CA VAL A 422 -4.52 7.75 -0.28
C VAL A 422 -4.75 8.25 1.14
N HIS A 423 -4.05 9.31 1.54
CA HIS A 423 -4.19 9.93 2.84
C HIS A 423 -5.17 11.09 2.79
N VAL A 424 -6.15 11.03 3.70
CA VAL A 424 -7.17 12.07 3.85
C VAL A 424 -7.01 12.76 5.18
N LEU A 425 -7.06 14.09 5.12
CA LEU A 425 -6.85 14.97 6.25
C LEU A 425 -8.17 15.61 6.67
N ARG A 426 -8.36 15.74 7.98
CA ARG A 426 -9.58 16.33 8.55
C ARG A 426 -9.72 17.82 8.22
N ASN A 427 -8.62 18.56 8.13
CA ASN A 427 -8.60 19.98 7.80
C ASN A 427 -7.23 20.42 7.28
N LYS A 428 -7.14 21.61 6.67
CA LYS A 428 -5.88 22.15 6.14
C LYS A 428 -4.77 22.32 7.18
N ARG A 429 -5.09 22.52 8.47
CA ARG A 429 -4.08 22.69 9.52
C ARG A 429 -3.31 21.39 9.77
N VAL A 430 -3.93 20.24 9.53
CA VAL A 430 -3.30 18.92 9.65
C VAL A 430 -2.08 18.80 8.73
N ARG A 431 -2.07 19.47 7.56
CA ARG A 431 -0.94 19.48 6.62
C ARG A 431 0.38 19.93 7.27
N GLN A 432 0.33 20.76 8.31
CA GLN A 432 1.53 21.27 9.00
C GLN A 432 2.34 20.17 9.71
N TYR A 433 1.67 19.11 10.18
CA TYR A 433 2.33 18.02 10.90
C TYR A 433 2.11 16.65 10.24
N ALA A 434 1.34 16.56 9.15
CA ALA A 434 1.05 15.30 8.46
C ALA A 434 2.32 14.54 8.02
N SER A 435 3.40 15.26 7.66
CA SER A 435 4.69 14.66 7.29
C SER A 435 5.41 13.89 8.42
N GLU A 436 4.96 14.04 9.67
CA GLU A 436 5.44 13.26 10.80
C GLU A 436 4.78 11.87 10.88
N TYR A 437 3.62 11.70 10.25
CA TYR A 437 2.78 10.50 10.30
C TYR A 437 2.72 9.76 8.96
N ILE A 438 2.84 10.48 7.85
CA ILE A 438 2.75 9.92 6.50
C ILE A 438 4.15 9.54 6.00
N PHE A 439 4.30 8.27 5.66
CA PHE A 439 5.48 7.71 5.01
C PHE A 439 5.12 7.42 3.54
N LEU A 440 5.59 8.31 2.65
CA LEU A 440 5.50 8.14 1.20
C LEU A 440 6.58 7.20 0.67
#